data_AF-A0AAU2AN49-F1
#
_entry.id   AF-A0AAU2AN49-F1
#
_cell.length_a   1.000
_cell.length_b   1.000
_cell.length_c   1.000
_cell.angle_alpha   90.00
_cell.angle_beta   90.00
_cell.angle_gamma   90.00
#
_symmetry.space_group_name_H-M   'P 1'
#
loop_
_entity.id
_entity.type
_entity.pdbx_description
1 polymer ?
#
loop_
_entity_poly.entity_id
_entity_poly.type
_entity_poly.pdbx_seq_one_letter_code
_entity_poly.pdbx_strand_id
1 'polypeptide(L)'
;MTANVVAWILLLAIAAYAGGGGVDYGAGFWDLLAGGAERGKRPRWLIDHAMAPVWEVNNVWLIFVLIVMWTGFPVFFQTVFTALWLPLALAAVGLVLRGAGFALRKPTRRLAERRVYGAVFAVSSLLTPFFLGAAIGAVASGRVAPGTVASADAWASTTSIMGGLIAVAATAFLGAVFLTVDARRFEAHDLVGYFRLRAWIAAAGLLILGVIGLTVTDPHASYVHHGLTHGIGLLLLLLATAALAVTAWLVAGSAAGWARYTSVAVVALLVAAWGFAQKPYLVPTSLTVQQGAGASAPLQWMLIVVAVALVFIGPALVVLYRLDTHGVLEPLADEDVAR
;
A
#
# COMPACT_ATOMS: atom_id res chain seq x y z
N MET A 1 -2.58 -15.48 -24.21
CA MET A 1 -3.36 -14.25 -23.92
C MET A 1 -3.91 -14.22 -22.50
N THR A 2 -4.53 -15.31 -22.02
CA THR A 2 -5.08 -15.43 -20.64
C THR A 2 -4.08 -15.07 -19.54
N ALA A 3 -2.85 -15.61 -19.59
CA ALA A 3 -1.81 -15.32 -18.60
C ALA A 3 -1.46 -13.81 -18.52
N ASN A 4 -1.48 -13.08 -19.63
CA ASN A 4 -1.22 -11.64 -19.62
C ASN A 4 -2.37 -10.88 -18.93
N VAL A 5 -3.62 -11.28 -19.16
CA VAL A 5 -4.79 -10.68 -18.49
C VAL A 5 -4.70 -10.91 -16.99
N VAL A 6 -4.34 -12.12 -16.57
CA VAL A 6 -4.14 -12.45 -15.16
C VAL A 6 -3.00 -11.63 -14.53
N ALA A 7 -1.89 -11.43 -15.25
CA ALA A 7 -0.79 -10.58 -14.77
C ALA A 7 -1.25 -9.12 -14.56
N TRP A 8 -2.08 -8.60 -15.45
CA TRP A 8 -2.67 -7.26 -15.26
C TRP A 8 -3.64 -7.21 -14.08
N ILE A 9 -4.47 -8.24 -13.88
CA ILE A 9 -5.34 -8.36 -12.70
C ILE A 9 -4.50 -8.35 -11.41
N LEU A 10 -3.39 -9.10 -11.39
CA LEU A 10 -2.46 -9.11 -10.26
C LEU A 10 -1.88 -7.71 -10.00
N LEU A 11 -1.42 -7.01 -11.04
CA LEU A 11 -0.89 -5.65 -10.91
C LEU A 11 -1.94 -4.67 -10.38
N LEU A 12 -3.18 -4.75 -10.87
CA LEU A 12 -4.29 -3.93 -10.41
C LEU A 12 -4.64 -4.24 -8.95
N ALA A 13 -4.59 -5.50 -8.53
CA ALA A 13 -4.81 -5.89 -7.14
C ALA A 13 -3.71 -5.35 -6.22
N ILE A 14 -2.44 -5.38 -6.66
CA ILE A 14 -1.31 -4.76 -5.94
C ILE A 14 -1.52 -3.25 -5.83
N ALA A 15 -1.92 -2.58 -6.92
CA ALA A 15 -2.20 -1.15 -6.90
C ALA A 15 -3.39 -0.79 -5.98
N ALA A 16 -4.45 -1.60 -5.99
CA ALA A 16 -5.61 -1.43 -5.11
C ALA A 16 -5.23 -1.59 -3.63
N TYR A 17 -4.41 -2.58 -3.30
CA TYR A 17 -3.91 -2.75 -1.93
C TYR A 17 -2.95 -1.64 -1.52
N ALA A 18 -2.00 -1.26 -2.40
CA ALA A 18 -1.07 -0.18 -2.14
C ALA A 18 -1.77 1.18 -1.97
N GLY A 19 -2.88 1.40 -2.67
CA GLY A 19 -3.76 2.56 -2.51
C GLY A 19 -4.58 2.47 -1.23
N GLY A 20 -5.54 1.54 -1.16
CA GLY A 20 -6.49 1.41 -0.04
C GLY A 20 -5.80 1.09 1.29
N GLY A 21 -5.03 -0.01 1.32
CA GLY A 21 -4.22 -0.37 2.49
C GLY A 21 -3.13 0.65 2.80
N GLY A 22 -2.64 1.39 1.81
CA GLY A 22 -1.61 2.42 2.02
C GLY A 22 -2.09 3.64 2.81
N VAL A 23 -3.32 4.10 2.59
CA VAL A 23 -3.95 5.17 3.42
C VAL A 23 -3.93 4.80 4.89
N ASP A 24 -4.30 3.55 5.11
CA ASP A 24 -4.44 2.86 6.37
C ASP A 24 -3.11 2.72 7.13
N TYR A 25 -2.07 2.22 6.46
CA TYR A 25 -0.72 2.17 7.04
C TYR A 25 -0.14 3.57 7.26
N GLY A 26 -0.46 4.51 6.36
CA GLY A 26 -0.05 5.91 6.49
C GLY A 26 -0.61 6.59 7.72
N ALA A 27 -1.88 6.35 8.04
CA ALA A 27 -2.49 6.87 9.25
C ALA A 27 -1.83 6.31 10.52
N GLY A 28 -1.46 5.02 10.53
CA GLY A 28 -0.66 4.43 11.61
C GLY A 28 0.76 5.01 11.73
N PHE A 29 1.39 5.36 10.60
CA PHE A 29 2.67 6.08 10.61
C PHE A 29 2.55 7.46 11.27
N TRP A 30 1.49 8.21 10.99
CA TRP A 30 1.26 9.51 11.63
C TRP A 30 0.80 9.41 13.08
N ASP A 31 0.17 8.32 13.49
CA ASP A 31 -0.11 8.02 14.89
C ASP A 31 1.21 7.86 15.69
N LEU A 32 2.22 7.19 15.11
CA LEU A 32 3.55 7.08 15.69
C LEU A 32 4.19 8.46 15.93
N LEU A 33 4.07 9.34 14.94
CA LEU A 33 4.67 10.67 14.93
C LEU A 33 3.79 11.76 15.55
N ALA A 34 2.61 11.40 16.09
CA ALA A 34 1.70 12.34 16.75
C ALA A 34 2.26 12.89 18.08
N GLY A 35 3.32 12.26 18.60
CA GLY A 35 4.02 12.68 19.82
C GLY A 35 3.46 12.09 21.11
N GLY A 36 3.70 12.79 22.22
CA GLY A 36 3.33 12.35 23.58
C GLY A 36 1.82 12.29 23.84
N ALA A 37 1.44 11.83 25.04
CA ALA A 37 0.05 11.55 25.40
C ALA A 37 -0.90 12.75 25.24
N GLU A 38 -0.45 13.97 25.58
CA GLU A 38 -1.26 15.19 25.48
C GLU A 38 -1.32 15.75 24.06
N ARG A 39 -0.16 16.03 23.45
CA ARG A 39 -0.08 16.61 22.09
C ARG A 39 -0.63 15.68 21.00
N GLY A 40 -0.51 14.38 21.19
CA GLY A 40 -0.97 13.37 20.24
C GLY A 40 -2.44 12.97 20.38
N LYS A 41 -3.13 13.36 21.48
CA LYS A 41 -4.51 12.91 21.74
C LYS A 41 -5.48 13.30 20.62
N ARG A 42 -5.39 14.54 20.14
CA ARG A 42 -6.31 15.08 19.13
C ARG A 42 -6.03 14.52 17.72
N PRO A 43 -4.78 14.49 17.22
CA PRO A 43 -4.47 13.77 15.97
C PRO A 43 -4.87 12.29 16.00
N ARG A 44 -4.64 11.60 17.13
CA ARG A 44 -5.02 10.19 17.33
C ARG A 44 -6.51 9.95 17.26
N TRP A 45 -7.29 10.85 17.86
CA TRP A 45 -8.75 10.78 17.79
C TRP A 45 -9.23 10.82 16.34
N LEU A 46 -8.70 11.74 15.53
CA LEU A 46 -9.07 11.83 14.11
C LEU A 46 -8.69 10.56 13.34
N ILE A 47 -7.48 10.04 13.57
CA ILE A 47 -6.99 8.81 12.94
C ILE A 47 -7.90 7.62 13.28
N ASP A 48 -8.26 7.45 14.55
CA ASP A 48 -9.11 6.34 15.01
C ASP A 48 -10.51 6.39 14.37
N HIS A 49 -11.08 7.59 14.17
CA HIS A 49 -12.42 7.76 13.57
C HIS A 49 -12.41 7.61 12.04
N ALA A 50 -11.38 8.14 11.37
CA ALA A 50 -11.29 8.10 9.91
C ALA A 50 -10.97 6.70 9.36
N MET A 51 -10.28 5.85 10.12
CA MET A 51 -9.84 4.52 9.64
C MET A 51 -10.88 3.40 9.84
N ALA A 52 -11.78 3.54 10.81
CA ALA A 52 -12.60 2.42 11.30
C ALA A 52 -13.49 1.71 10.25
N PRO A 53 -14.11 2.39 9.26
CA PRO A 53 -15.09 1.75 8.38
C PRO A 53 -14.49 0.88 7.25
N VAL A 54 -13.27 1.19 6.80
CA VAL A 54 -12.73 0.65 5.52
C VAL A 54 -11.53 -0.27 5.70
N TRP A 55 -10.93 -0.33 6.89
CA TRP A 55 -9.73 -1.12 7.15
C TRP A 55 -9.89 -2.62 6.83
N GLU A 56 -10.98 -3.23 7.29
CA GLU A 56 -11.22 -4.67 7.10
C GLU A 56 -11.29 -5.02 5.62
N VAL A 57 -11.90 -4.13 4.84
CA VAL A 57 -12.08 -4.27 3.39
C VAL A 57 -10.77 -4.13 2.64
N ASN A 58 -9.87 -3.25 3.09
CA ASN A 58 -8.57 -3.06 2.44
C ASN A 58 -7.70 -4.34 2.49
N ASN A 59 -7.81 -5.15 3.54
CA ASN A 59 -7.05 -6.40 3.65
C ASN A 59 -7.47 -7.47 2.63
N VAL A 60 -8.70 -7.40 2.10
CA VAL A 60 -9.20 -8.34 1.09
C VAL A 60 -8.33 -8.28 -0.18
N TRP A 61 -7.82 -7.11 -0.54
CA TRP A 61 -6.94 -6.95 -1.70
C TRP A 61 -5.63 -7.72 -1.57
N LEU A 62 -5.04 -7.76 -0.36
CA LEU A 62 -3.82 -8.53 -0.12
C LEU A 62 -4.08 -10.03 -0.29
N ILE A 63 -5.16 -10.54 0.31
CA ILE A 63 -5.53 -11.96 0.15
C ILE A 63 -5.82 -12.29 -1.31
N PHE A 64 -6.47 -11.39 -2.03
CA PHE A 64 -6.72 -11.54 -3.46
C PHE A 64 -5.41 -11.60 -4.27
N VAL A 65 -4.42 -10.75 -3.97
CA VAL A 65 -3.07 -10.83 -4.55
C VAL A 65 -2.45 -12.21 -4.32
N LEU A 66 -2.53 -12.73 -3.09
CA LEU A 66 -1.96 -14.04 -2.75
C LEU A 66 -2.64 -15.19 -3.52
N ILE A 67 -3.97 -15.16 -3.63
CA ILE A 67 -4.73 -16.17 -4.37
C ILE A 67 -4.40 -16.14 -5.86
N VAL A 68 -4.31 -14.95 -6.45
CA VAL A 68 -3.95 -14.78 -7.87
C VAL A 68 -2.51 -15.22 -8.13
N MET A 69 -1.57 -14.91 -7.22
CA MET A 69 -0.20 -15.41 -7.32
C MET A 69 -0.17 -16.94 -7.25
N TRP A 70 -0.82 -17.54 -6.26
CA TRP A 70 -0.78 -18.99 -6.05
C TRP A 70 -1.46 -19.76 -7.19
N THR A 71 -2.65 -19.34 -7.60
CA THR A 71 -3.45 -20.04 -8.61
C THR A 71 -2.98 -19.71 -10.03
N GLY A 72 -2.68 -18.44 -10.28
CA GLY A 72 -2.31 -17.93 -11.60
C GLY A 72 -0.85 -18.18 -11.96
N PHE A 73 0.04 -18.03 -10.99
CA PHE A 73 1.48 -18.10 -11.20
C PHE A 73 2.19 -18.94 -10.11
N PRO A 74 1.90 -20.24 -10.02
CA PRO A 74 2.35 -21.08 -8.90
C PRO A 74 3.88 -21.11 -8.75
N VAL A 75 4.62 -21.12 -9.87
CA VAL A 75 6.09 -21.05 -9.84
C VAL A 75 6.56 -19.71 -9.26
N PHE A 76 5.94 -18.61 -9.67
CA PHE A 76 6.26 -17.28 -9.12
C PHE A 76 5.94 -17.21 -7.62
N PHE A 77 4.77 -17.72 -7.20
CA PHE A 77 4.40 -17.80 -5.80
C PHE A 77 5.45 -18.57 -4.98
N GLN A 78 5.84 -19.77 -5.44
CA GLN A 78 6.86 -20.58 -4.77
C GLN A 78 8.20 -19.83 -4.70
N THR A 79 8.67 -19.26 -5.81
CA THR A 79 9.93 -18.52 -5.87
C THR A 79 9.97 -17.37 -4.86
N VAL A 80 8.92 -16.54 -4.83
CA VAL A 80 8.82 -15.39 -3.93
C VAL A 80 8.76 -15.85 -2.48
N PHE A 81 7.89 -16.82 -2.15
CA PHE A 81 7.70 -17.25 -0.76
C PHE A 81 8.87 -18.05 -0.21
N THR A 82 9.58 -18.83 -1.02
CA THR A 82 10.79 -19.55 -0.57
C THR A 82 11.96 -18.60 -0.37
N ALA A 83 12.22 -17.69 -1.31
CA ALA A 83 13.35 -16.76 -1.21
C ALA A 83 13.16 -15.67 -0.14
N LEU A 84 11.91 -15.22 0.06
CA LEU A 84 11.57 -14.07 0.91
C LEU A 84 10.72 -14.44 2.13
N TRP A 85 10.80 -15.69 2.60
CA TRP A 85 9.98 -16.16 3.72
C TRP A 85 10.12 -15.27 4.97
N LEU A 86 11.33 -14.79 5.27
CA LEU A 86 11.60 -13.97 6.46
C LEU A 86 10.95 -12.57 6.35
N PRO A 87 11.20 -11.76 5.30
CA PRO A 87 10.45 -10.52 5.07
C PRO A 87 8.93 -10.70 5.10
N LEU A 88 8.42 -11.73 4.43
CA LEU A 88 6.98 -11.99 4.35
C LEU A 88 6.40 -12.40 5.71
N ALA A 89 7.14 -13.18 6.51
CA ALA A 89 6.76 -13.52 7.87
C ALA A 89 6.73 -12.27 8.77
N LEU A 90 7.72 -11.37 8.65
CA LEU A 90 7.74 -10.11 9.39
C LEU A 90 6.60 -9.18 8.97
N ALA A 91 6.26 -9.14 7.68
CA ALA A 91 5.08 -8.43 7.18
C ALA A 91 3.78 -9.03 7.75
N ALA A 92 3.66 -10.35 7.81
CA ALA A 92 2.49 -11.05 8.36
C ALA A 92 2.35 -10.80 9.87
N VAL A 93 3.45 -10.84 10.63
CA VAL A 93 3.46 -10.46 12.05
C VAL A 93 3.00 -9.01 12.21
N GLY A 94 3.49 -8.10 11.37
CA GLY A 94 3.02 -6.72 11.33
C GLY A 94 1.50 -6.64 11.11
N LEU A 95 0.96 -7.36 10.14
CA LEU A 95 -0.48 -7.38 9.85
C LEU A 95 -1.31 -7.87 11.06
N VAL A 96 -0.88 -8.95 11.73
CA VAL A 96 -1.54 -9.48 12.92
C VAL A 96 -1.48 -8.49 14.08
N LEU A 97 -0.29 -7.94 14.35
CA LEU A 97 -0.09 -6.95 15.41
C LEU A 97 -0.93 -5.68 15.19
N ARG A 98 -1.11 -5.28 13.93
CA ARG A 98 -1.96 -4.14 13.57
C ARG A 98 -3.43 -4.42 13.88
N GLY A 99 -3.95 -5.58 13.46
CA GLY A 99 -5.32 -5.99 13.75
C GLY A 99 -5.60 -6.12 15.24
N ALA A 100 -4.66 -6.74 15.98
CA ALA A 100 -4.73 -6.83 17.44
C ALA A 100 -4.67 -5.45 18.11
N GLY A 101 -3.77 -4.58 17.67
CA GLY A 101 -3.62 -3.21 18.20
C GLY A 101 -4.89 -2.38 18.03
N PHE A 102 -5.55 -2.48 16.87
CA PHE A 102 -6.82 -1.77 16.62
C PHE A 102 -7.97 -2.32 17.47
N ALA A 103 -8.13 -3.65 17.52
CA ALA A 103 -9.21 -4.30 18.27
C ALA A 103 -9.08 -4.13 19.80
N LEU A 104 -7.86 -4.23 20.33
CA LEU A 104 -7.60 -4.16 21.78
C LEU A 104 -7.50 -2.73 22.30
N ARG A 105 -7.24 -1.74 21.45
CA ARG A 105 -7.14 -0.32 21.85
C ARG A 105 -8.48 0.26 22.29
N LYS A 106 -9.59 -0.08 21.61
CA LYS A 106 -10.94 0.43 21.91
C LYS A 106 -11.44 0.08 23.33
N PRO A 107 -11.42 -1.19 23.77
CA PRO A 107 -11.97 -1.58 25.08
C PRO A 107 -11.05 -1.25 26.27
N THR A 108 -9.76 -1.00 26.03
CA THR A 108 -8.79 -0.85 27.13
C THR A 108 -8.97 0.48 27.85
N ARG A 109 -9.11 0.49 29.19
CA ARG A 109 -9.26 1.71 30.00
C ARG A 109 -7.94 2.22 30.61
N ARG A 110 -6.90 1.38 30.68
CA ARG A 110 -5.60 1.71 31.29
C ARG A 110 -4.69 2.46 30.32
N LEU A 111 -4.15 3.60 30.75
CA LEU A 111 -3.27 4.46 29.93
C LEU A 111 -1.96 3.75 29.50
N ALA A 112 -1.39 2.88 30.34
CA ALA A 112 -0.17 2.15 30.01
C ALA A 112 -0.40 1.11 28.91
N GLU A 113 -1.48 0.35 28.99
CA GLU A 113 -1.86 -0.66 28.00
C GLU A 113 -2.25 -0.01 26.66
N ARG A 114 -2.98 1.12 26.68
CA ARG A 114 -3.23 1.94 25.48
C ARG A 114 -1.94 2.40 24.79
N ARG A 115 -0.88 2.72 25.54
CA ARG A 115 0.42 3.12 24.96
C ARG A 115 1.13 1.95 24.30
N VAL A 116 1.11 0.76 24.92
CA VAL A 116 1.69 -0.45 24.33
C VAL A 116 0.96 -0.81 23.04
N TYR A 117 -0.38 -0.84 23.06
CA TYR A 117 -1.16 -1.15 21.86
C TYR A 117 -1.02 -0.08 20.77
N GLY A 118 -0.94 1.20 21.13
CA GLY A 118 -0.64 2.28 20.20
C GLY A 118 0.77 2.15 19.59
N ALA A 119 1.79 1.80 20.38
CA ALA A 119 3.14 1.57 19.88
C ALA A 119 3.21 0.34 18.96
N VAL A 120 2.51 -0.75 19.32
CA VAL A 120 2.42 -1.96 18.49
C VAL A 120 1.73 -1.66 17.16
N PHE A 121 0.62 -0.91 17.17
CA PHE A 121 -0.08 -0.46 15.96
C PHE A 121 0.79 0.43 15.09
N ALA A 122 1.53 1.35 15.70
CA ALA A 122 2.41 2.28 15.01
C ALA A 122 3.62 1.57 14.36
N VAL A 123 4.29 0.68 15.10
CA VAL A 123 5.44 -0.09 14.59
C VAL A 123 5.01 -1.06 13.49
N SER A 124 3.90 -1.78 13.70
CA SER A 124 3.36 -2.68 12.66
C SER A 124 2.97 -1.95 11.38
N SER A 125 2.54 -0.69 11.49
CA SER A 125 2.19 0.15 10.35
C SER A 125 3.40 0.63 9.54
N LEU A 126 4.61 0.55 10.11
CA LEU A 126 5.87 0.76 9.40
C LEU A 126 6.43 -0.55 8.83
N LEU A 127 6.44 -1.62 9.64
CA LEU A 127 7.06 -2.89 9.27
C LEU A 127 6.37 -3.55 8.07
N THR A 128 5.04 -3.57 8.06
CA THR A 128 4.29 -4.26 7.01
C THR A 128 4.53 -3.66 5.61
N PRO A 129 4.31 -2.35 5.37
CA PRO A 129 4.60 -1.77 4.06
C PRO A 129 6.09 -1.81 3.71
N PHE A 130 7.00 -1.69 4.70
CA PHE A 130 8.43 -1.81 4.45
C PHE A 130 8.80 -3.19 3.88
N PHE A 131 8.40 -4.28 4.54
CA PHE A 131 8.76 -5.62 4.10
C PHE A 131 8.04 -6.05 2.82
N LEU A 132 6.79 -5.63 2.61
CA LEU A 132 6.09 -5.85 1.34
C LEU A 132 6.74 -5.07 0.19
N GLY A 133 7.11 -3.81 0.42
CA GLY A 133 7.87 -3.00 -0.56
C GLY A 133 9.25 -3.57 -0.83
N ALA A 134 9.92 -4.11 0.20
CA ALA A 134 11.21 -4.77 0.04
C ALA A 134 11.11 -6.07 -0.75
N ALA A 135 10.02 -6.82 -0.58
CA ALA A 135 9.74 -7.99 -1.40
C ALA A 135 9.53 -7.61 -2.88
N ILE A 136 8.78 -6.56 -3.16
CA ILE A 136 8.62 -6.03 -4.53
C ILE A 136 9.98 -5.59 -5.10
N GLY A 137 10.80 -4.87 -4.32
CA GLY A 137 12.13 -4.45 -4.73
C GLY A 137 13.10 -5.63 -4.97
N ALA A 138 12.99 -6.70 -4.19
CA ALA A 138 13.76 -7.94 -4.38
C ALA A 138 13.36 -8.70 -5.65
N VAL A 139 12.07 -8.69 -5.99
CA VAL A 139 11.59 -9.21 -7.28
C VAL A 139 12.08 -8.32 -8.42
N ALA A 140 11.96 -7.01 -8.30
CA ALA A 140 12.38 -6.04 -9.32
C ALA A 140 13.90 -6.05 -9.58
N SER A 141 14.72 -6.45 -8.61
CA SER A 141 16.17 -6.61 -8.79
C SER A 141 16.57 -7.92 -9.46
N GLY A 142 15.64 -8.84 -9.69
CA GLY A 142 15.92 -10.15 -10.31
C GLY A 142 16.70 -11.12 -9.41
N ARG A 143 16.99 -10.76 -8.15
CA ARG A 143 17.70 -11.64 -7.19
C ARG A 143 16.86 -12.83 -6.73
N VAL A 144 15.54 -12.69 -6.82
CA VAL A 144 14.56 -13.70 -6.44
C VAL A 144 14.19 -14.54 -7.67
N ALA A 145 15.10 -15.41 -8.10
CA ALA A 145 14.92 -16.31 -9.23
C ALA A 145 14.46 -17.71 -8.78
N PRO A 146 13.84 -18.51 -9.68
CA PRO A 146 13.52 -19.90 -9.37
C PRO A 146 14.75 -20.68 -8.89
N GLY A 147 14.65 -21.29 -7.70
CA GLY A 147 15.76 -22.00 -7.05
C GLY A 147 16.61 -21.15 -6.10
N THR A 148 16.36 -19.84 -5.97
CA THR A 148 17.03 -18.99 -4.97
C THR A 148 16.73 -19.48 -3.54
N VAL A 149 17.79 -19.73 -2.77
CA VAL A 149 17.70 -20.05 -1.34
C VAL A 149 17.53 -18.75 -0.54
N ALA A 150 16.74 -18.80 0.53
CA ALA A 150 16.56 -17.67 1.42
C ALA A 150 17.88 -17.21 2.04
N SER A 151 18.24 -15.94 1.80
CA SER A 151 19.44 -15.33 2.34
C SER A 151 19.19 -13.85 2.64
N ALA A 152 20.02 -13.25 3.50
CA ALA A 152 19.95 -11.80 3.74
C ALA A 152 20.17 -11.01 2.44
N ASP A 153 21.07 -11.47 1.57
CA ASP A 153 21.36 -10.83 0.28
C ASP A 153 20.16 -10.83 -0.69
N ALA A 154 19.25 -11.79 -0.55
CA ALA A 154 18.07 -11.89 -1.40
C ALA A 154 17.06 -10.76 -1.12
N TRP A 155 16.95 -10.31 0.14
CA TRP A 155 15.91 -9.34 0.54
C TRP A 155 16.45 -8.02 1.12
N ALA A 156 17.72 -7.97 1.54
CA ALA A 156 18.38 -6.77 2.06
C ALA A 156 19.26 -6.08 1.00
N SER A 157 19.01 -6.36 -0.29
CA SER A 157 19.67 -5.63 -1.38
C SER A 157 19.29 -4.15 -1.38
N THR A 158 20.12 -3.30 -1.97
CA THR A 158 19.87 -1.86 -2.05
C THR A 158 18.52 -1.56 -2.69
N THR A 159 18.16 -2.26 -3.78
CA THR A 159 16.85 -2.11 -4.44
C THR A 159 15.70 -2.55 -3.55
N SER A 160 15.86 -3.63 -2.77
CA SER A 160 14.85 -4.08 -1.81
C SER A 160 14.64 -3.05 -0.70
N ILE A 161 15.72 -2.57 -0.09
CA ILE A 161 15.63 -1.55 0.97
C ILE A 161 14.98 -0.28 0.43
N MET A 162 15.38 0.20 -0.76
CA MET A 162 14.74 1.35 -1.41
C MET A 162 13.26 1.10 -1.71
N GLY A 163 12.89 -0.09 -2.21
CA GLY A 163 11.50 -0.48 -2.43
C GLY A 163 10.66 -0.42 -1.15
N GLY A 164 11.22 -0.89 -0.03
CA GLY A 164 10.58 -0.79 1.29
C GLY A 164 10.43 0.65 1.77
N LEU A 165 11.47 1.48 1.64
CA LEU A 165 11.41 2.90 2.03
C LEU A 165 10.44 3.70 1.17
N ILE A 166 10.41 3.47 -0.14
CA ILE A 166 9.46 4.09 -1.06
C ILE A 166 8.03 3.67 -0.71
N ALA A 167 7.80 2.40 -0.39
CA ALA A 167 6.48 1.93 0.06
C ALA A 167 6.04 2.63 1.35
N VAL A 168 6.91 2.73 2.35
CA VAL A 168 6.63 3.49 3.58
C VAL A 168 6.31 4.95 3.27
N ALA A 169 7.12 5.62 2.46
CA ALA A 169 6.90 7.02 2.09
C ALA A 169 5.58 7.21 1.32
N ALA A 170 5.24 6.30 0.42
CA ALA A 170 3.99 6.30 -0.32
C ALA A 170 2.77 6.13 0.61
N THR A 171 2.84 5.21 1.58
CA THR A 171 1.79 5.05 2.59
C THR A 171 1.67 6.30 3.48
N ALA A 172 2.79 6.84 3.98
CA ALA A 172 2.79 8.07 4.78
C ALA A 172 2.21 9.27 4.01
N PHE A 173 2.51 9.38 2.71
CA PHE A 173 1.93 10.39 1.83
C PHE A 173 0.41 10.21 1.68
N LEU A 174 -0.05 9.01 1.34
CA LEU A 174 -1.48 8.71 1.23
C LEU A 174 -2.23 9.03 2.53
N GLY A 175 -1.73 8.54 3.67
CA GLY A 175 -2.34 8.77 4.97
C GLY A 175 -2.44 10.25 5.32
N ALA A 176 -1.39 11.04 5.10
CA ALA A 176 -1.42 12.48 5.39
C ALA A 176 -2.45 13.24 4.52
N VAL A 177 -2.53 12.89 3.23
CA VAL A 177 -3.49 13.51 2.31
C VAL A 177 -4.92 13.19 2.74
N PHE A 178 -5.23 11.92 3.03
CA PHE A 178 -6.56 11.52 3.49
C PHE A 178 -6.92 12.18 4.81
N LEU A 179 -6.02 12.16 5.81
CA LEU A 179 -6.24 12.81 7.10
C LEU A 179 -6.43 14.33 7.00
N THR A 180 -5.83 14.99 6.01
CA THR A 180 -6.09 16.43 5.76
C THR A 180 -7.52 16.68 5.29
N VAL A 181 -8.07 15.77 4.48
CA VAL A 181 -9.46 15.85 4.01
C VAL A 181 -10.42 15.42 5.10
N ASP A 182 -10.11 14.36 5.84
CA ASP A 182 -10.92 13.91 6.98
C ASP A 182 -10.95 14.95 8.10
N ALA A 183 -9.87 15.69 8.33
CA ALA A 183 -9.88 16.81 9.27
C ALA A 183 -10.92 17.88 8.90
N ARG A 184 -11.22 18.09 7.62
CA ARG A 184 -12.30 18.98 7.19
C ARG A 184 -13.67 18.32 7.32
N ARG A 185 -13.78 17.04 6.97
CA ARG A 185 -15.01 16.23 7.06
C ARG A 185 -15.54 16.15 8.49
N PHE A 186 -14.65 15.97 9.47
CA PHE A 186 -15.00 15.85 10.88
C PHE A 186 -14.90 17.19 11.65
N GLU A 187 -14.94 18.33 10.94
CA GLU A 187 -14.90 19.69 11.52
C GLU A 187 -13.68 19.99 12.44
N ALA A 188 -12.61 19.19 12.33
CA ALA A 188 -11.36 19.37 13.05
C ALA A 188 -10.42 20.36 12.33
N HIS A 189 -10.88 21.60 12.13
CA HIS A 189 -10.18 22.61 11.35
C HIS A 189 -8.75 22.92 11.83
N ASP A 190 -8.50 22.78 13.13
CA ASP A 190 -7.18 22.96 13.73
C ASP A 190 -6.15 21.90 13.27
N LEU A 191 -6.61 20.72 12.86
CA LEU A 191 -5.76 19.63 12.37
C LEU A 191 -5.46 19.71 10.86
N VAL A 192 -6.21 20.52 10.11
CA VAL A 192 -6.01 20.65 8.64
C VAL A 192 -4.60 21.15 8.33
N GLY A 193 -4.14 22.19 9.03
CA GLY A 193 -2.77 22.71 8.87
C GLY A 193 -1.70 21.70 9.28
N TYR A 194 -1.98 20.96 10.35
CA TYR A 194 -1.07 19.94 10.90
C TYR A 194 -0.82 18.78 9.92
N PHE A 195 -1.87 18.26 9.28
CA PHE A 195 -1.75 17.17 8.31
C PHE A 195 -1.35 17.65 6.92
N ARG A 196 -1.70 18.89 6.52
CA ARG A 196 -1.22 19.49 5.26
C ARG A 196 0.30 19.57 5.21
N LEU A 197 0.94 20.07 6.27
CA LEU A 197 2.40 20.13 6.33
C LEU A 197 3.01 18.74 6.21
N ARG A 198 2.42 17.75 6.88
CA ARG A 198 2.85 16.35 6.82
C ARG A 198 2.66 15.72 5.44
N ALA A 199 1.60 16.08 4.73
CA ALA A 199 1.37 15.65 3.36
C ALA A 199 2.46 16.20 2.43
N TRP A 200 2.86 17.47 2.58
CA TRP A 200 3.97 18.04 1.81
C TRP A 200 5.32 17.42 2.17
N ILE A 201 5.60 17.21 3.46
CA ILE A 201 6.83 16.54 3.90
C ILE A 201 6.90 15.12 3.33
N ALA A 202 5.81 14.35 3.40
CA ALA A 202 5.79 13.00 2.85
C ALA A 202 5.83 12.99 1.32
N ALA A 203 5.20 13.94 0.63
CA ALA A 203 5.32 14.10 -0.81
C ALA A 203 6.78 14.39 -1.23
N ALA A 204 7.45 15.30 -0.52
CA ALA A 204 8.86 15.60 -0.75
C ALA A 204 9.74 14.37 -0.46
N GLY A 205 9.49 13.66 0.65
CA GLY A 205 10.19 12.43 0.99
C GLY A 205 10.02 11.34 -0.06
N LEU A 206 8.79 11.14 -0.56
CA LEU A 206 8.51 10.19 -1.64
C LEU A 206 9.24 10.57 -2.94
N LEU A 207 9.25 11.86 -3.30
CA LEU A 207 9.97 12.34 -4.47
C LEU A 207 11.48 12.13 -4.32
N ILE A 208 12.06 12.50 -3.19
CA ILE A 208 13.50 12.33 -2.90
C ILE A 208 13.87 10.84 -2.95
N LEU A 209 13.12 9.97 -2.28
CA LEU A 209 13.37 8.53 -2.31
C LEU A 209 13.19 7.93 -3.71
N GLY A 210 12.22 8.42 -4.49
CA GLY A 210 12.07 8.03 -5.89
C GLY A 210 13.27 8.42 -6.75
N VAL A 211 13.79 9.64 -6.61
CA VAL A 211 14.99 10.10 -7.31
C VAL A 211 16.24 9.32 -6.87
N ILE A 212 16.40 9.07 -5.57
CA ILE A 212 17.48 8.24 -5.04
C ILE A 212 17.35 6.81 -5.59
N GLY A 213 16.16 6.22 -5.58
CA GLY A 213 15.92 4.87 -6.10
C GLY A 213 16.22 4.73 -7.60
N LEU A 214 16.02 5.79 -8.39
CA LEU A 214 16.42 5.82 -9.80
C LEU A 214 17.92 6.02 -10.04
N THR A 215 18.62 6.67 -9.12
CA THR A 215 20.07 6.92 -9.27
C THR A 215 20.90 5.79 -8.69
N VAL A 216 20.47 5.24 -7.55
CA VAL A 216 21.10 4.11 -6.85
C VAL A 216 20.54 2.81 -7.42
N THR A 217 21.03 2.45 -8.61
CA THR A 217 20.59 1.23 -9.31
C THR A 217 21.55 0.09 -9.01
N ASP A 218 21.04 -0.99 -8.42
CA ASP A 218 21.75 -2.27 -8.34
C ASP A 218 22.02 -2.76 -9.78
N PRO A 219 23.25 -3.19 -10.13
CA PRO A 219 23.57 -3.73 -11.46
C PRO A 219 22.58 -4.82 -11.94
N HIS A 220 22.02 -5.58 -11.01
CA HIS A 220 21.04 -6.64 -11.30
C HIS A 220 19.63 -6.09 -11.65
N ALA A 221 19.31 -4.86 -11.25
CA ALA A 221 18.02 -4.21 -11.54
C ALA A 221 18.02 -3.41 -12.86
N SER A 222 19.08 -3.51 -13.68
CA SER A 222 19.26 -2.72 -14.90
C SER A 222 18.10 -2.85 -15.90
N TYR A 223 17.45 -4.01 -15.98
CA TYR A 223 16.29 -4.21 -16.86
C TYR A 223 15.10 -3.33 -16.47
N VAL A 224 14.69 -3.40 -15.20
CA VAL A 224 13.54 -2.62 -14.68
C VAL A 224 13.89 -1.14 -14.67
N HIS A 225 15.14 -0.79 -14.33
CA HIS A 225 15.61 0.59 -14.40
C HIS A 225 15.54 1.17 -15.81
N HIS A 226 15.95 0.41 -16.83
CA HIS A 226 15.81 0.82 -18.21
C HIS A 226 14.35 1.03 -18.60
N GLY A 227 13.46 0.12 -18.19
CA GLY A 227 12.01 0.25 -18.41
C GLY A 227 11.37 1.43 -17.68
N LEU A 228 11.90 1.86 -16.53
CA LEU A 228 11.44 3.04 -15.78
C LEU A 228 11.99 4.35 -16.36
N THR A 229 13.16 4.31 -17.01
CA THR A 229 13.82 5.49 -17.58
C THR A 229 13.52 5.69 -19.07
N HIS A 230 12.89 4.71 -19.72
CA HIS A 230 12.56 4.76 -21.15
C HIS A 230 11.11 4.31 -21.42
N GLY A 231 10.55 4.72 -22.56
CA GLY A 231 9.26 4.25 -23.05
C GLY A 231 8.07 4.55 -22.12
N ILE A 232 7.17 3.57 -21.97
CA ILE A 232 5.91 3.72 -21.23
C ILE A 232 6.16 3.86 -19.72
N GLY A 233 7.17 3.18 -19.16
CA GLY A 233 7.46 3.29 -17.72
C GLY A 233 7.89 4.70 -17.33
N LEU A 234 8.72 5.36 -18.16
CA LEU A 234 9.06 6.78 -17.97
C LEU A 234 7.83 7.67 -18.05
N LEU A 235 6.96 7.47 -19.04
CA LEU A 235 5.73 8.25 -19.17
C LEU A 235 4.86 8.13 -17.92
N LEU A 236 4.65 6.91 -17.42
CA LEU A 236 3.86 6.67 -16.20
C LEU A 236 4.51 7.28 -14.96
N LEU A 237 5.84 7.25 -14.87
CA LEU A 237 6.57 7.88 -13.77
C LEU A 237 6.44 9.41 -13.83
N LEU A 238 6.56 10.03 -15.00
CA LEU A 238 6.34 11.47 -15.19
C LEU A 238 4.90 11.86 -14.84
N LEU A 239 3.92 11.05 -15.23
CA LEU A 239 2.51 11.23 -14.84
C LEU A 239 2.32 11.09 -13.33
N ALA A 240 3.01 10.15 -12.67
CA ALA A 240 2.98 10.02 -11.22
C ALA A 240 3.57 11.26 -10.52
N THR A 241 4.69 11.79 -11.03
CA THR A 241 5.30 13.03 -10.52
C THR A 241 4.39 14.24 -10.74
N ALA A 242 3.74 14.34 -11.90
CA ALA A 242 2.75 15.38 -12.17
C ALA A 242 1.54 15.27 -11.22
N ALA A 243 1.00 14.07 -11.03
CA ALA A 243 -0.09 13.81 -10.09
C ALA A 243 0.33 14.13 -8.63
N LEU A 244 1.59 13.92 -8.26
CA LEU A 244 2.14 14.27 -6.95
C LEU A 244 2.14 15.79 -6.75
N ALA A 245 2.59 16.55 -7.75
CA ALA A 245 2.57 18.01 -7.73
C ALA A 245 1.13 18.56 -7.68
N VAL A 246 0.21 18.00 -8.48
CA VAL A 246 -1.22 18.35 -8.43
C VAL A 246 -1.80 18.06 -7.04
N THR A 247 -1.48 16.91 -6.45
CA THR A 247 -1.94 16.57 -5.09
C THR A 247 -1.41 17.59 -4.08
N ALA A 248 -0.12 17.91 -4.11
CA ALA A 248 0.48 18.89 -3.20
C ALA A 248 -0.21 20.27 -3.32
N TRP A 249 -0.58 20.68 -4.53
CA TRP A 249 -1.35 21.91 -4.77
C TRP A 249 -2.79 21.81 -4.26
N LEU A 250 -3.51 20.71 -4.53
CA LEU A 250 -4.90 20.52 -4.09
C LEU A 250 -5.04 20.48 -2.57
N VAL A 251 -4.07 19.88 -1.86
CA VAL A 251 -4.04 19.86 -0.38
C VAL A 251 -3.91 21.28 0.20
N ALA A 252 -3.29 22.22 -0.55
CA ALA A 252 -3.18 23.61 -0.17
C ALA A 252 -4.52 24.36 -0.24
N GLY A 253 -5.38 23.99 -1.19
CA GLY A 253 -6.58 24.74 -1.58
C GLY A 253 -7.88 24.33 -0.89
N SER A 254 -8.98 24.93 -1.35
CA SER A 254 -10.36 24.60 -0.93
C SER A 254 -10.83 23.25 -1.51
N ALA A 255 -10.28 22.82 -2.64
CA ALA A 255 -10.63 21.59 -3.35
C ALA A 255 -9.95 20.32 -2.81
N ALA A 256 -9.64 20.27 -1.51
CA ALA A 256 -8.88 19.18 -0.90
C ALA A 256 -9.54 17.80 -1.08
N GLY A 257 -10.87 17.72 -1.28
CA GLY A 257 -11.55 16.46 -1.57
C GLY A 257 -11.00 15.73 -2.80
N TRP A 258 -10.60 16.47 -3.85
CA TRP A 258 -9.99 15.91 -5.06
C TRP A 258 -8.60 15.33 -4.81
N ALA A 259 -7.90 15.79 -3.76
CA ALA A 259 -6.58 15.32 -3.42
C ALA A 259 -6.55 13.82 -3.07
N ARG A 260 -7.67 13.24 -2.61
CA ARG A 260 -7.80 11.79 -2.37
C ARG A 260 -7.63 10.99 -3.65
N TYR A 261 -8.30 11.41 -4.72
CA TYR A 261 -8.23 10.71 -6.00
C TYR A 261 -6.85 10.85 -6.64
N THR A 262 -6.27 12.05 -6.58
CA THR A 262 -4.94 12.28 -7.15
C THR A 262 -3.84 11.58 -6.37
N SER A 263 -3.94 11.47 -5.03
CA SER A 263 -2.97 10.74 -4.22
C SER A 263 -3.00 9.24 -4.48
N VAL A 264 -4.20 8.65 -4.61
CA VAL A 264 -4.35 7.24 -5.04
C VAL A 264 -3.81 7.05 -6.45
N ALA A 265 -4.05 8.00 -7.36
CA ALA A 265 -3.51 7.96 -8.71
C ALA A 265 -1.97 7.97 -8.71
N VAL A 266 -1.30 8.75 -7.84
CA VAL A 266 0.18 8.70 -7.70
C VAL A 266 0.65 7.27 -7.43
N VAL A 267 0.09 6.60 -6.42
CA VAL A 267 0.53 5.26 -6.03
C VAL A 267 0.18 4.23 -7.11
N ALA A 268 -1.01 4.31 -7.70
CA ALA A 268 -1.40 3.44 -8.79
C ALA A 268 -0.50 3.61 -10.03
N LEU A 269 -0.11 4.84 -10.37
CA LEU A 269 0.81 5.13 -11.47
C LEU A 269 2.24 4.64 -11.17
N LEU A 270 2.72 4.72 -9.93
CA LEU A 270 4.01 4.16 -9.54
C LEU A 270 4.03 2.63 -9.67
N VAL A 271 2.98 1.95 -9.20
CA VAL A 271 2.83 0.49 -9.36
C VAL A 271 2.71 0.13 -10.84
N ALA A 272 1.95 0.89 -11.63
CA ALA A 272 1.84 0.69 -13.06
C ALA A 272 3.17 0.90 -13.78
N ALA A 273 3.94 1.93 -13.45
CA ALA A 273 5.26 2.19 -14.01
C ALA A 273 6.19 1.01 -13.81
N TRP A 274 6.22 0.44 -12.59
CA TRP A 274 6.95 -0.79 -12.29
C TRP A 274 6.46 -1.99 -13.14
N GLY A 275 5.15 -2.25 -13.18
CA GLY A 275 4.60 -3.37 -13.95
C GLY A 275 4.88 -3.28 -15.45
N PHE A 276 4.81 -2.08 -16.04
CA PHE A 276 5.17 -1.85 -17.44
C PHE A 276 6.67 -1.96 -17.69
N ALA A 277 7.50 -1.48 -16.76
CA ALA A 277 8.95 -1.59 -16.85
C ALA A 277 9.43 -3.04 -16.77
N GLN A 278 8.70 -3.90 -16.06
CA GLN A 278 9.06 -5.31 -15.89
C GLN A 278 8.56 -6.22 -17.01
N LYS A 279 7.56 -5.78 -17.79
CA LYS A 279 6.96 -6.58 -18.87
C LYS A 279 8.04 -7.04 -19.87
N PRO A 280 8.08 -8.33 -20.28
CA PRO A 280 7.07 -9.38 -20.11
C PRO A 280 7.33 -10.35 -18.93
N TYR A 281 8.09 -9.93 -17.92
CA TYR A 281 8.56 -10.80 -16.85
C TYR A 281 7.75 -10.69 -15.54
N LEU A 282 7.57 -11.82 -14.86
CA LEU A 282 7.13 -11.89 -13.45
C LEU A 282 8.31 -11.74 -12.49
N VAL A 283 9.46 -12.30 -12.88
CA VAL A 283 10.77 -12.00 -12.30
C VAL A 283 11.69 -11.58 -13.45
N PRO A 284 12.24 -10.36 -13.44
CA PRO A 284 13.14 -9.87 -14.49
C PRO A 284 14.16 -10.93 -14.90
N THR A 285 14.34 -11.08 -16.22
CA THR A 285 15.35 -11.93 -16.88
C THR A 285 15.36 -13.43 -16.55
N SER A 286 14.47 -13.91 -15.67
CA SER A 286 14.46 -15.30 -15.20
C SER A 286 13.11 -16.02 -15.33
N LEU A 287 11.98 -15.31 -15.20
CA LEU A 287 10.64 -15.91 -15.31
C LEU A 287 9.67 -15.01 -16.07
N THR A 288 9.31 -15.40 -17.29
CA THR A 288 8.29 -14.68 -18.08
C THR A 288 6.87 -14.97 -17.58
N VAL A 289 5.92 -14.07 -17.88
CA VAL A 289 4.49 -14.28 -17.58
C VAL A 289 3.95 -15.58 -18.20
N GLN A 290 4.43 -15.96 -19.39
CA GLN A 290 3.98 -17.19 -20.04
C GLN A 290 4.60 -18.44 -19.42
N GLN A 291 5.88 -18.38 -19.00
CA GLN A 291 6.55 -19.50 -18.34
C GLN A 291 6.04 -19.73 -16.92
N GLY A 292 5.72 -18.66 -16.19
CA GLY A 292 5.21 -18.76 -14.82
C GLY A 292 3.73 -19.12 -14.74
N ALA A 293 3.00 -19.12 -15.86
CA ALA A 293 1.56 -19.36 -15.90
C ALA A 293 1.21 -20.78 -15.43
N GLY A 294 0.18 -20.89 -14.58
CA GLY A 294 -0.41 -22.17 -14.20
C GLY A 294 -1.11 -22.87 -15.37
N ALA A 295 -1.72 -24.03 -15.08
CA ALA A 295 -2.49 -24.77 -16.09
C ALA A 295 -3.64 -23.93 -16.67
N SER A 296 -4.00 -24.21 -17.93
CA SER A 296 -5.00 -23.43 -18.67
C SER A 296 -6.38 -23.41 -18.02
N ALA A 297 -6.86 -24.55 -17.52
CA ALA A 297 -8.17 -24.66 -16.89
C ALA A 297 -8.29 -23.84 -15.59
N PRO A 298 -7.37 -23.93 -14.60
CA PRO A 298 -7.37 -23.05 -13.43
C PRO A 298 -7.34 -21.56 -13.78
N LEU A 299 -6.55 -21.16 -14.79
CA LEU A 299 -6.50 -19.76 -15.24
C LEU A 299 -7.85 -19.26 -15.77
N GLN A 300 -8.54 -20.07 -16.57
CA GLN A 300 -9.87 -19.73 -17.08
C GLN A 300 -10.90 -19.62 -15.95
N TRP A 301 -10.93 -20.58 -15.03
CA TRP A 301 -11.81 -20.54 -13.87
C TRP A 301 -11.54 -19.33 -12.99
N MET A 302 -10.28 -18.98 -12.77
CA MET A 302 -9.92 -17.78 -12.04
C MET A 302 -10.46 -16.52 -12.72
N LEU A 303 -10.37 -16.38 -14.04
CA LEU A 303 -10.95 -15.23 -14.75
C LEU A 303 -12.47 -15.14 -14.56
N ILE A 304 -13.17 -16.28 -14.58
CA ILE A 304 -14.62 -16.33 -14.31
C ILE A 304 -14.92 -15.89 -12.88
N VAL A 305 -14.18 -16.42 -11.89
CA VAL A 305 -14.36 -16.06 -10.47
C VAL A 305 -14.08 -14.58 -10.24
N VAL A 306 -13.05 -14.02 -10.88
CA VAL A 306 -12.76 -12.58 -10.82
C VAL A 306 -13.89 -11.76 -11.44
N ALA A 307 -14.43 -12.18 -12.59
CA ALA A 307 -15.57 -11.50 -13.19
C ALA A 307 -16.81 -11.53 -12.29
N VAL A 308 -17.11 -12.67 -11.68
CA VAL A 308 -18.20 -12.82 -10.69
C VAL A 308 -17.96 -11.91 -9.49
N ALA A 309 -16.75 -11.93 -8.91
CA ALA A 309 -16.39 -11.07 -7.79
C ALA A 309 -16.56 -9.58 -8.14
N LEU A 310 -16.15 -9.14 -9.34
CA LEU A 310 -16.33 -7.76 -9.79
C LEU A 310 -17.82 -7.36 -9.90
N VAL A 311 -18.69 -8.27 -10.35
CA VAL A 311 -20.13 -8.01 -10.48
C VAL A 311 -20.83 -7.95 -9.13
N PHE A 312 -20.50 -8.85 -8.20
CA PHE A 312 -21.20 -8.95 -6.92
C PHE A 312 -20.57 -8.07 -5.82
N ILE A 313 -19.25 -8.04 -5.73
CA ILE A 313 -18.51 -7.35 -4.66
C ILE A 313 -18.17 -5.91 -5.09
N GLY A 314 -17.85 -5.68 -6.37
CA GLY A 314 -17.49 -4.36 -6.89
C GLY A 314 -18.50 -3.25 -6.55
N PRO A 315 -19.81 -3.43 -6.84
CA PRO A 315 -20.82 -2.43 -6.49
C PRO A 315 -20.91 -2.18 -4.99
N ALA A 316 -20.83 -3.23 -4.16
CA ALA A 316 -20.86 -3.10 -2.71
C ALA A 316 -19.67 -2.29 -2.18
N LEU A 317 -18.47 -2.50 -2.73
CA LEU A 317 -17.28 -1.71 -2.40
C LEU A 317 -17.44 -0.24 -2.82
N VAL A 318 -17.96 0.02 -4.02
CA VAL A 318 -18.20 1.40 -4.49
C VAL A 318 -19.19 2.12 -3.57
N VAL A 319 -20.27 1.44 -3.17
CA VAL A 319 -21.25 1.99 -2.23
C VAL A 319 -20.59 2.26 -0.88
N LEU A 320 -19.80 1.32 -0.35
CA LEU A 320 -19.09 1.47 0.92
C LEU A 320 -18.15 2.69 0.91
N TYR A 321 -17.26 2.79 -0.08
CA TYR A 321 -16.33 3.92 -0.17
C TYR A 321 -17.07 5.25 -0.41
N ARG A 322 -18.19 5.24 -1.13
CA ARG A 322 -19.02 6.43 -1.32
C ARG A 322 -19.66 6.86 0.00
N LEU A 323 -20.28 5.94 0.72
CA LEU A 323 -20.91 6.23 2.02
C LEU A 323 -19.89 6.70 3.05
N ASP A 324 -18.71 6.08 3.08
CA ASP A 324 -17.61 6.54 3.91
C ASP A 324 -17.17 7.95 3.49
N THR A 325 -16.74 8.16 2.24
CA THR A 325 -16.20 9.46 1.83
C THR A 325 -17.19 10.64 1.98
N HIS A 326 -18.50 10.38 1.97
CA HIS A 326 -19.56 11.36 2.22
C HIS A 326 -19.96 11.54 3.70
N GLY A 327 -19.36 10.81 4.66
CA GLY A 327 -19.66 11.00 6.07
C GLY A 327 -20.89 10.27 6.59
N VAL A 328 -21.49 9.37 5.81
CA VAL A 328 -22.74 8.70 6.18
C VAL A 328 -22.50 7.52 7.12
N LEU A 329 -21.30 6.94 7.09
CA LEU A 329 -20.88 5.91 8.04
C LEU A 329 -20.35 6.59 9.30
N GLU A 330 -21.22 6.80 10.28
CA GLU A 330 -20.79 7.15 11.64
C GLU A 330 -20.14 5.91 12.29
N PRO A 331 -18.96 6.03 12.91
CA PRO A 331 -18.48 4.99 13.81
C PRO A 331 -19.50 4.88 14.96
N LEU A 332 -19.93 3.65 15.29
CA LEU A 332 -20.76 3.36 16.47
C LEU A 332 -20.27 4.21 17.64
N ALA A 333 -21.07 5.20 18.03
CA ALA A 333 -20.73 6.06 19.14
C ALA A 333 -20.76 5.21 20.42
N ASP A 334 -19.97 5.59 21.43
CA ASP A 334 -20.10 4.97 22.77
C ASP A 334 -21.55 5.09 23.32
N GLU A 335 -22.36 6.01 22.77
CA GLU A 335 -23.80 6.16 23.05
C GLU A 335 -24.66 4.98 22.55
N ASP A 336 -24.26 4.28 21.48
CA ASP A 336 -25.00 3.12 20.95
C ASP A 336 -24.77 1.84 21.77
N VAL A 337 -23.70 1.81 22.58
CA VAL A 337 -23.38 0.70 23.50
C VAL A 337 -23.95 0.95 24.90
N ALA A 338 -24.45 2.16 25.16
CA ALA A 338 -25.03 2.56 26.44
C ALA A 338 -26.55 2.34 26.53
N ARG A 339 -27.17 1.71 25.52
CA ARG A 339 -28.59 1.28 25.53
C ARG A 339 -28.75 -0.20 25.81
#